data_AF-A0AA86IET2-F1
#
_entry.id   AF-A0AA86IET2-F1
#
_cell.length_a   1.000
_cell.length_b   1.000
_cell.length_c   1.000
_cell.angle_alpha   90.00
_cell.angle_beta   90.00
_cell.angle_gamma   90.00
#
_symmetry.space_group_name_H-M   'P 1'
#
loop_
_entity.id
_entity.type
_entity.pdbx_description
1 polymer ?
#
loop_
_entity_poly.entity_id
_entity_poly.type
_entity_poly.pdbx_seq_one_letter_code
_entity_poly.pdbx_strand_id
1 'polypeptide(L)'
;MKGKQNKIVSMFLKAALLATTLYGSIRTAETAWALADIGVGIMVWLNLIAILILAKPALITLKDYRQQRKLGIDPIFSPRKLGIQNADYGDKEYEREQNKENVS
;
A
#
# COMPACT_ATOMS: atom_id res chain seq x y z
N MET A 1 13.25 7.21 36.62
CA MET A 1 12.34 6.15 37.09
C MET A 1 11.22 5.91 36.07
N LYS A 2 11.36 4.98 35.10
CA LYS A 2 10.33 4.65 34.09
C LYS A 2 10.32 3.14 33.75
N GLY A 3 10.21 2.27 34.77
CA GLY A 3 10.22 0.81 34.61
C GLY A 3 8.97 0.07 35.11
N LYS A 4 7.97 0.78 35.64
CA LYS A 4 6.80 0.16 36.30
C LYS A 4 5.54 0.09 35.41
N GLN A 5 5.35 1.04 34.48
CA GLN A 5 4.15 1.12 33.64
C GLN A 5 4.06 -0.03 32.61
N ASN A 6 5.18 -0.45 32.01
CA ASN A 6 5.20 -1.55 31.03
C ASN A 6 4.81 -2.90 31.64
N LYS A 7 5.06 -3.11 32.94
CA LYS A 7 4.69 -4.37 33.62
C LYS A 7 3.18 -4.48 33.82
N ILE A 8 2.51 -3.40 34.22
CA ILE A 8 1.06 -3.39 34.41
C ILE A 8 0.36 -3.53 33.06
N VAL A 9 0.79 -2.79 32.04
CA VAL A 9 0.23 -2.91 30.67
C VAL A 9 0.46 -4.31 30.11
N SER A 10 1.66 -4.88 30.27
CA SER A 10 1.93 -6.27 29.85
C SER A 10 1.10 -7.30 30.63
N MET A 11 0.89 -7.08 31.93
CA MET A 11 0.09 -7.98 32.76
C MET A 11 -1.40 -7.92 32.39
N PHE A 12 -1.94 -6.73 32.13
CA PHE A 12 -3.29 -6.56 31.58
C PHE A 12 -3.43 -7.19 30.19
N LEU A 13 -2.46 -6.97 29.30
CA LEU A 13 -2.48 -7.56 27.97
C LEU A 13 -2.47 -9.09 28.01
N LYS A 14 -1.63 -9.68 28.88
CA LYS A 14 -1.59 -11.13 29.11
C LYS A 14 -2.89 -11.65 29.72
N ALA A 15 -3.44 -10.97 30.72
CA ALA A 15 -4.71 -11.34 31.33
C ALA A 15 -5.87 -11.27 30.33
N ALA A 16 -5.90 -10.23 29.49
CA ALA A 16 -6.87 -10.10 28.41
C ALA A 16 -6.70 -11.22 27.38
N LEU A 17 -5.49 -11.49 26.90
CA LEU A 17 -5.19 -12.59 25.98
C LEU A 17 -5.66 -13.94 26.52
N LEU A 18 -5.34 -14.24 27.79
CA LEU A 18 -5.78 -15.47 28.45
C LEU A 18 -7.30 -15.54 28.56
N ALA A 19 -7.97 -14.45 28.95
CA ALA A 19 -9.42 -14.39 29.03
C ALA A 19 -10.09 -14.58 27.66
N THR A 20 -9.59 -13.93 26.61
CA THR A 20 -10.09 -14.07 25.24
C THR A 20 -9.84 -15.47 24.68
N THR A 21 -8.73 -16.12 25.06
CA THR A 21 -8.40 -17.48 24.62
C THR A 21 -9.29 -18.52 25.29
N LEU A 22 -9.51 -18.40 26.60
CA LEU A 22 -10.46 -19.24 27.34
C LEU A 22 -11.89 -19.04 26.82
N TYR A 23 -12.28 -17.79 26.60
CA TYR A 23 -13.57 -17.46 26.01
C TYR A 23 -13.71 -17.98 24.56
N GLY A 24 -12.66 -17.88 23.75
CA GLY A 24 -12.60 -18.40 22.38
C GLY A 24 -12.65 -19.92 22.32
N SER A 25 -12.07 -20.62 23.29
CA SER A 25 -12.13 -22.09 23.41
C SER A 25 -13.56 -22.59 23.71
N ILE A 26 -14.37 -21.79 24.40
CA ILE A 26 -15.78 -22.12 24.71
C ILE A 26 -16.69 -21.81 23.51
N ARG A 27 -16.30 -20.87 22.65
CA ARG A 27 -17.06 -20.51 21.45
C ARG A 27 -16.82 -21.55 20.34
N THR A 28 -17.89 -21.90 19.63
CA THR A 28 -17.83 -22.89 18.55
C THR A 28 -16.95 -22.40 17.40
N ALA A 29 -16.23 -23.33 16.76
CA ALA A 29 -15.34 -23.04 15.64
C ALA A 29 -16.03 -22.23 14.52
N GLU A 30 -17.33 -22.47 14.30
CA GLU A 30 -18.14 -21.73 13.33
C GLU A 30 -18.14 -20.21 13.56
N THR A 31 -18.18 -19.76 14.82
CA THR A 31 -18.15 -18.32 15.12
C THR A 31 -16.78 -17.70 14.86
N ALA A 32 -15.70 -18.45 15.07
CA ALA A 32 -14.34 -18.02 14.76
C ALA A 32 -14.11 -17.95 13.24
N TRP A 33 -14.63 -18.94 12.50
CA TRP A 33 -14.61 -18.95 11.04
C TRP A 33 -15.41 -17.79 10.45
N ALA A 34 -16.62 -17.51 10.95
CA ALA A 34 -17.42 -16.38 10.49
C ALA A 34 -16.73 -15.02 10.72
N LEU A 35 -16.05 -14.85 11.86
CA LEU A 35 -15.27 -13.64 12.12
C LEU A 35 -14.05 -13.52 11.20
N ALA A 36 -13.38 -14.65 10.90
CA ALA A 36 -12.27 -14.71 9.96
C ALA A 36 -12.72 -14.33 8.53
N ASP A 37 -13.86 -14.84 8.08
CA ASP A 37 -14.42 -14.55 6.75
C ASP A 37 -14.73 -13.05 6.58
N ILE A 38 -15.26 -12.41 7.63
CA ILE A 38 -15.48 -10.94 7.63
C ILE A 38 -14.15 -10.20 7.55
N GLY A 39 -13.13 -10.64 8.29
CA GLY A 39 -11.79 -10.05 8.25
C GLY A 39 -11.13 -10.13 6.88
N VAL A 40 -11.19 -11.30 6.24
CA VAL A 40 -10.69 -11.51 4.87
C VAL A 40 -11.50 -10.69 3.86
N GLY A 41 -12.83 -10.62 4.02
CA GLY A 41 -13.70 -9.79 3.19
C GLY A 41 -13.31 -8.31 3.25
N ILE A 42 -13.10 -7.75 4.44
CA ILE A 42 -12.68 -6.35 4.63
C ILE A 42 -11.31 -6.11 3.98
N MET A 43 -10.35 -7.04 4.13
CA MET A 43 -9.04 -6.96 3.49
C MET A 43 -9.16 -6.84 1.97
N VAL A 44 -9.98 -7.70 1.36
CA VAL A 44 -10.23 -7.70 -0.08
C VAL A 44 -10.91 -6.39 -0.51
N TRP A 45 -11.94 -5.94 0.21
CA TRP A 45 -12.66 -4.70 -0.13
C TRP A 45 -11.76 -3.45 -0.07
N LEU A 46 -10.95 -3.30 0.99
CA LEU A 46 -10.03 -2.18 1.11
C LEU A 46 -9.00 -2.17 -0.03
N ASN A 47 -8.43 -3.33 -0.34
CA ASN A 47 -7.44 -3.45 -1.41
C ASN A 47 -8.08 -3.24 -2.80
N LEU A 48 -9.29 -3.75 -3.03
CA LEU A 48 -10.03 -3.56 -4.27
C LEU A 48 -10.32 -2.08 -4.51
N ILE A 49 -10.80 -1.35 -3.50
CA ILE A 49 -11.05 0.09 -3.60
C ILE A 49 -9.75 0.85 -3.87
N ALA A 50 -8.65 0.50 -3.20
CA ALA A 50 -7.34 1.10 -3.45
C ALA A 50 -6.88 0.89 -4.91
N ILE A 51 -7.00 -0.34 -5.43
CA ILE A 51 -6.67 -0.65 -6.83
C ILE A 51 -7.54 0.16 -7.80
N LEU A 52 -8.84 0.31 -7.53
CA LEU A 52 -9.74 1.09 -8.40
C LEU A 52 -9.36 2.57 -8.44
N ILE A 53 -8.97 3.15 -7.30
CA ILE A 53 -8.49 4.55 -7.24
C ILE A 53 -7.15 4.69 -7.98
N LEU A 54 -6.23 3.73 -7.83
CA LEU A 54 -4.93 3.73 -8.49
C LEU A 54 -4.98 3.33 -9.97
N ALA A 55 -6.05 2.67 -10.44
CA ALA A 55 -6.13 2.14 -11.80
C ALA A 55 -5.97 3.23 -12.87
N LYS A 56 -6.55 4.42 -12.64
CA LYS A 56 -6.45 5.54 -13.58
C LYS A 56 -4.99 6.00 -13.81
N PRO A 57 -4.25 6.47 -12.79
CA PRO A 57 -2.85 6.87 -12.99
C PRO A 57 -1.97 5.69 -13.41
N ALA A 58 -2.19 4.48 -12.90
CA ALA A 58 -1.41 3.30 -13.26
C ALA A 58 -1.51 2.96 -14.77
N LEU A 59 -2.71 3.05 -15.35
CA LEU A 59 -2.92 2.80 -16.78
C LEU A 59 -2.28 3.89 -17.65
N ILE A 60 -2.32 5.15 -17.22
CA ILE A 60 -1.69 6.28 -17.92
C ILE A 60 -0.17 6.06 -17.95
N THR A 61 0.44 5.79 -16.81
CA THR A 61 1.87 5.48 -16.70
C THR A 61 2.26 4.27 -17.55
N LEU A 62 1.45 3.21 -17.54
CA LEU A 62 1.72 2.01 -18.32
C LEU A 62 1.64 2.28 -19.84
N LYS A 63 0.74 3.15 -20.28
CA LYS A 63 0.65 3.55 -21.69
C LYS A 63 1.89 4.31 -22.13
N ASP A 64 2.33 5.27 -21.33
CA ASP A 64 3.53 6.06 -21.58
C ASP A 64 4.79 5.17 -21.60
N TYR A 65 4.96 4.29 -20.61
CA TYR A 65 6.04 3.31 -20.58
C TYR A 65 6.09 2.43 -21.84
N ARG A 66 4.93 1.91 -22.29
CA ARG A 66 4.86 1.11 -23.52
C ARG A 66 5.21 1.91 -24.76
N GLN A 67 4.85 3.19 -24.82
CA GLN A 67 5.17 4.06 -25.94
C GLN A 67 6.68 4.34 -26.00
N GLN A 68 7.29 4.70 -24.86
CA GLN A 68 8.74 4.92 -24.75
C GLN A 68 9.52 3.64 -25.11
N ARG A 69 9.10 2.47 -24.61
CA ARG A 69 9.74 1.20 -24.97
C ARG A 69 9.62 0.82 -26.44
N LYS A 70 8.51 1.16 -27.11
CA LYS A 70 8.35 0.93 -28.55
C LYS A 70 9.23 1.84 -29.40
N LEU A 71 9.52 3.04 -28.90
CA LEU A 71 10.42 4.01 -29.54
C LEU A 71 11.90 3.64 -29.37
N GLY A 72 12.22 2.60 -28.60
CA GLY A 72 13.60 2.16 -28.35
C GLY A 72 14.40 3.09 -27.45
N ILE A 73 13.74 4.08 -26.84
CA ILE A 73 14.33 5.00 -25.86
C ILE A 73 14.24 4.41 -24.45
N ASP A 74 15.17 4.80 -23.59
CA ASP A 74 15.15 4.40 -22.17
C ASP A 74 13.91 5.01 -21.49
N PRO A 75 13.01 4.21 -20.90
CA PRO A 75 11.76 4.73 -20.37
C PRO A 75 11.97 5.55 -19.08
N ILE A 76 11.79 6.86 -19.16
CA ILE A 76 11.85 7.78 -18.02
C ILE A 76 10.44 8.19 -17.62
N PHE A 77 10.10 8.00 -16.34
CA PHE A 77 8.80 8.38 -15.80
C PHE A 77 8.78 9.88 -15.44
N SER A 78 7.91 10.66 -16.08
CA SER A 78 7.59 12.04 -15.65
C SER A 78 6.15 12.16 -15.18
N PRO A 79 5.91 12.30 -13.87
CA PRO A 79 4.57 12.51 -13.32
C PRO A 79 3.95 13.85 -13.75
N ARG A 80 4.74 14.92 -13.93
CA ARG A 80 4.25 16.23 -14.44
C ARG A 80 3.69 16.12 -15.85
N LYS A 81 4.37 15.41 -16.76
CA LYS A 81 3.93 15.24 -18.16
C LYS A 81 2.62 14.45 -18.26
N LEU A 82 2.38 13.55 -17.31
CA LEU A 82 1.21 12.65 -17.29
C LEU A 82 0.03 13.19 -16.47
N GLY A 83 0.14 14.40 -15.90
CA GLY A 83 -0.92 15.02 -15.10
C GLY A 83 -1.20 14.31 -13.78
N ILE A 84 -0.25 13.52 -13.27
CA ILE A 84 -0.40 12.76 -12.03
C ILE A 84 -0.04 13.68 -10.86
N GLN A 85 -1.05 14.10 -10.11
CA GLN A 85 -0.89 14.95 -8.93
C GLN A 85 -0.26 14.16 -7.76
N ASN A 86 0.57 14.81 -6.94
CA ASN A 86 1.26 14.24 -5.77
C ASN A 86 2.31 13.14 -6.04
N ALA A 87 2.85 13.06 -7.26
CA ALA A 87 4.05 12.29 -7.55
C ALA A 87 5.18 13.26 -7.96
N ASP A 88 6.12 13.54 -7.06
CA ASP A 88 7.28 14.44 -7.33
C ASP A 88 8.56 13.63 -7.63
N TYR A 89 8.40 12.33 -7.88
CA TYR A 89 9.49 11.39 -8.11
C TYR A 89 9.70 11.19 -9.61
N GLY A 90 10.84 11.63 -10.15
CA GLY A 90 11.25 11.42 -11.56
C GLY A 90 11.42 12.69 -12.39
N ASP A 91 10.86 13.82 -11.96
CA ASP A 91 10.89 15.05 -12.80
C ASP A 91 12.30 15.63 -12.98
N LYS A 92 13.16 15.55 -11.96
CA LYS A 92 14.55 16.03 -12.05
C LYS A 92 15.40 15.21 -13.02
N GLU A 93 15.14 13.91 -13.15
CA GLU A 93 15.89 13.05 -14.09
C GLU A 93 15.40 13.30 -15.52
N TYR A 94 14.08 13.40 -15.70
CA TYR A 94 13.47 13.74 -16.99
C TYR A 94 13.97 15.09 -17.55
N GLU A 95 14.05 16.12 -16.70
CA GLU A 95 14.57 17.44 -17.08
C GLU A 95 16.06 17.40 -17.46
N ARG A 96 16.88 16.57 -16.78
CA ARG A 96 18.30 16.43 -17.09
C ARG A 96 18.54 15.76 -18.44
N GLU A 97 17.77 14.74 -18.77
CA GLU A 97 17.95 13.99 -20.03
C GLU A 97 17.43 14.79 -21.24
N GLN A 98 16.27 15.45 -21.12
CA GLN A 98 15.79 16.39 -22.13
C GLN A 98 16.79 17.52 -22.38
N ASN A 99 17.37 18.10 -21.32
CA ASN A 99 18.38 19.15 -21.48
C ASN A 99 19.66 18.63 -22.17
N LYS A 100 20.09 17.39 -21.94
CA LYS A 100 21.23 16.82 -22.68
C LYS A 100 20.92 16.60 -24.16
N GLU A 101 19.71 16.18 -24.51
CA GLU A 101 19.27 15.96 -25.89
C GLU A 101 19.12 17.28 -26.66
N ASN A 102 18.60 18.33 -26.01
CA ASN A 102 18.40 19.65 -26.63
C ASN A 102 19.69 20.47 -26.83
N VAL A 103 20.80 20.05 -26.22
CA VAL A 103 22.10 20.73 -26.26
C VAL A 103 23.11 19.97 -27.14
N SER A 104 22.74 18.78 -27.63
CA SER A 104 23.53 17.99 -28.59
C SER A 104 23.05 18.18 -30.03
#